data_AF-W1XWL7-F1
#
_entry.id   AF-W1XWL7-F1
#
_cell.length_a   1.000
_cell.length_b   1.000
_cell.length_c   1.000
_cell.angle_alpha   90.00
_cell.angle_beta   90.00
_cell.angle_gamma   90.00
#
_symmetry.space_group_name_H-M   'P 1'
#
loop_
_entity.id
_entity.type
_entity.pdbx_description
1 polymer ?
#
loop_
_entity_poly.entity_id
_entity_poly.type
_entity_poly.pdbx_seq_one_letter_code
_entity_poly.pdbx_strand_id
1 'polypeptide(L)'
;KASMPMKNFHAHQIKHMEQVVKQGGICFVLLHFSALKLTYLLPAPYLINFFKIDKGKKSMPLDYIQKHGYSISQNGLPSIPYLEIIQQNLLGGK
;
A
#
# COMPACT_ATOMS: atom_id res chain seq x y z
N LYS A 1 -12.13 6.54 10.49
CA LYS A 1 -12.75 5.46 9.70
C LYS A 1 -11.71 4.35 9.51
N ALA A 2 -12.05 3.09 9.77
CA ALA A 2 -11.13 1.95 9.72
C ALA A 2 -11.09 1.26 8.33
N SER A 3 -11.23 2.06 7.27
CA SER A 3 -11.21 1.57 5.88
C SER A 3 -10.73 2.67 4.95
N MET A 4 -9.98 2.30 3.91
CA MET A 4 -9.50 3.18 2.86
C MET A 4 -10.48 3.18 1.68
N PRO A 5 -11.05 4.33 1.28
CA PRO A 5 -11.90 4.40 0.09
C PRO A 5 -11.13 4.08 -1.19
N MET A 6 -11.55 3.08 -1.95
CA MET A 6 -10.86 2.72 -3.21
C MET A 6 -11.08 3.71 -4.34
N LYS A 7 -12.07 4.62 -4.23
CA LYS A 7 -12.22 5.76 -5.15
C LYS A 7 -10.99 6.67 -5.24
N ASN A 8 -10.08 6.58 -4.26
CA ASN A 8 -8.79 7.27 -4.28
C ASN A 8 -7.83 6.70 -5.33
N PHE A 9 -8.13 5.51 -5.87
CA PHE A 9 -7.34 4.83 -6.89
C PHE A 9 -8.13 4.75 -8.19
N HIS A 10 -7.54 5.27 -9.26
CA HIS A 10 -8.15 5.24 -10.58
C HIS A 10 -7.64 4.05 -11.40
N ALA A 11 -8.47 3.52 -12.31
CA ALA A 11 -8.14 2.33 -13.09
C ALA A 11 -6.82 2.46 -13.88
N HIS A 12 -6.47 3.66 -14.36
CA HIS A 12 -5.22 3.91 -15.06
C HIS A 12 -3.99 3.76 -14.15
N GLN A 13 -4.10 4.13 -12.87
CA GLN A 13 -3.04 3.95 -11.87
C GLN A 13 -2.82 2.46 -11.60
N ILE A 14 -3.91 1.72 -11.40
CA ILE A 14 -3.83 0.25 -11.19
C ILE A 14 -3.18 -0.44 -12.39
N LYS A 15 -3.58 -0.08 -13.61
CA LYS A 15 -2.96 -0.60 -14.84
C LYS A 15 -1.47 -0.28 -14.94
N HIS A 16 -1.07 0.93 -14.56
CA HIS A 16 0.35 1.30 -14.53
C HIS A 16 1.12 0.47 -13.49
N MET A 17 0.57 0.31 -12.28
CA MET A 17 1.18 -0.49 -11.22
C MET A 17 1.37 -1.96 -11.66
N GLU A 18 0.40 -2.54 -12.37
CA GLU A 18 0.53 -3.88 -12.95
C GLU A 18 1.70 -3.99 -13.93
N GLN A 19 1.87 -2.98 -14.79
CA GLN A 19 2.98 -2.97 -15.76
C GLN A 19 4.33 -2.87 -15.05
N VAL A 20 4.43 -2.05 -14.00
CA VAL A 20 5.66 -1.93 -13.19
C VAL A 20 6.00 -3.26 -12.52
N VAL A 21 5.02 -3.89 -11.85
CA VAL A 21 5.22 -5.18 -11.17
C VAL A 21 5.59 -6.28 -12.17
N LYS A 22 4.98 -6.29 -13.36
CA LYS A 22 5.28 -7.26 -14.42
C LYS A 22 6.74 -7.19 -14.91
N GLN A 23 7.37 -6.02 -14.82
CA GLN A 23 8.78 -5.80 -15.20
C GLN A 23 9.74 -6.03 -14.02
N GLY A 24 9.26 -6.55 -12.88
CA GLY A 24 10.07 -6.73 -11.68
C GLY A 24 10.36 -5.44 -10.91
N GLY A 25 9.65 -4.35 -11.22
CA GLY A 25 9.78 -3.08 -10.51
C GLY A 25 9.12 -3.12 -9.12
N ILE A 26 9.70 -2.39 -8.18
CA ILE A 26 9.11 -2.21 -6.84
C ILE A 26 8.01 -1.15 -6.94
N CYS A 27 6.79 -1.56 -6.59
CA CYS A 27 5.62 -0.69 -6.61
C CYS A 27 4.79 -0.90 -5.35
N PHE A 28 4.35 0.20 -4.73
CA PHE A 28 3.62 0.20 -3.46
C PHE A 28 2.84 1.51 -3.30
N VAL A 29 1.98 1.57 -2.29
CA VAL A 29 1.28 2.79 -1.87
C VAL A 29 1.48 3.04 -0.40
N LEU A 30 1.50 4.32 -0.01
CA LEU A 30 1.50 4.76 1.38
C LEU A 30 0.07 5.14 1.78
N LEU A 31 -0.45 4.47 2.79
CA LEU A 31 -1.82 4.65 3.28
C LEU A 31 -1.78 5.26 4.67
N HIS A 32 -2.27 6.49 4.80
CA HIS A 32 -2.32 7.19 6.07
C HIS A 32 -3.76 7.31 6.58
N PHE A 33 -3.99 6.85 7.81
CA PHE A 33 -5.24 6.92 8.53
C PHE A 33 -5.18 8.03 9.58
N SER A 34 -5.45 9.28 9.18
CA SER A 34 -5.27 10.46 10.05
C SER A 34 -5.99 10.38 11.39
N ALA A 35 -7.22 9.84 11.41
CA ALA A 35 -7.99 9.66 12.64
C ALA A 35 -7.37 8.64 13.62
N LEU A 36 -6.57 7.70 13.11
CA LEU A 36 -5.89 6.67 13.91
C LEU A 36 -4.40 6.96 14.09
N LYS A 37 -3.87 7.97 13.40
CA LYS A 37 -2.43 8.27 13.31
C LYS A 37 -1.59 7.06 12.89
N LEU A 38 -2.14 6.20 12.03
CA LEU A 38 -1.45 5.02 11.51
C LEU A 38 -1.05 5.24 10.06
N THR A 39 0.14 4.79 9.70
CA THR A 39 0.64 4.82 8.33
C THR A 39 1.10 3.43 7.94
N TYR A 40 0.74 2.98 6.74
CA TYR A 40 1.11 1.68 6.21
C TYR A 40 1.72 1.79 4.82
N LEU A 41 2.71 0.95 4.54
CA LEU A 41 3.15 0.64 3.19
C LEU A 41 2.41 -0.61 2.72
N LEU A 42 1.65 -0.50 1.63
CA LEU A 42 0.98 -1.65 1.02
C LEU A 42 1.64 -1.96 -0.34
N PRO A 43 2.22 -3.17 -0.52
CA PRO A 43 2.75 -3.59 -1.82
C PRO A 43 1.66 -3.59 -2.91
N ALA A 44 2.03 -3.15 -4.12
CA ALA A 44 1.12 -3.02 -5.26
C ALA A 44 0.31 -4.28 -5.58
N PRO A 45 0.87 -5.52 -5.51
CA PRO A 45 0.11 -6.73 -5.84
C PRO A 45 -1.18 -6.87 -5.03
N TYR A 46 -1.16 -6.53 -3.74
CA TYR A 46 -2.33 -6.61 -2.87
C TYR A 46 -3.39 -5.55 -3.22
N LEU A 47 -2.94 -4.32 -3.53
CA LEU A 47 -3.86 -3.27 -3.99
C LEU A 47 -4.52 -3.64 -5.32
N ILE A 48 -3.72 -4.12 -6.29
CA ILE A 48 -4.20 -4.53 -7.61
C ILE A 48 -5.23 -5.66 -7.47
N ASN A 49 -4.91 -6.68 -6.69
CA ASN A 49 -5.80 -7.83 -6.47
C ASN A 49 -7.11 -7.40 -5.81
N PHE A 50 -7.05 -6.57 -4.77
CA PHE A 50 -8.24 -6.06 -4.11
C PHE A 50 -9.11 -5.22 -5.05
N PHE A 51 -8.49 -4.31 -5.81
CA PHE A 51 -9.19 -3.43 -6.75
C PHE A 51 -9.92 -4.23 -7.84
N LYS A 52 -9.32 -5.32 -8.33
CA LYS A 52 -9.91 -6.16 -9.39
C LYS A 52 -11.20 -6.87 -8.99
N ILE A 53 -11.40 -7.15 -7.70
CA ILE A 53 -12.58 -7.90 -7.22
C ILE A 53 -13.87 -7.19 -7.61
N ASP A 54 -13.92 -5.86 -7.54
CA ASP A 54 -15.13 -5.09 -7.82
C ASP A 54 -14.91 -3.78 -8.59
N LYS A 55 -13.71 -3.61 -9.17
CA LYS A 55 -13.25 -2.40 -9.86
C LYS A 55 -13.23 -1.16 -8.95
N GLY A 56 -12.88 -1.32 -7.68
CA GLY A 56 -12.69 -0.24 -6.72
C GLY A 56 -13.99 0.33 -6.14
N LYS A 57 -15.07 -0.45 -6.14
CA LYS A 57 -16.37 -0.02 -5.59
C LYS A 57 -16.40 -0.11 -4.07
N LYS A 58 -15.78 -1.13 -3.47
CA LYS A 58 -15.68 -1.29 -2.01
C LYS A 58 -14.49 -0.53 -1.46
N SER A 59 -14.61 -0.09 -0.21
CA SER A 59 -13.46 0.40 0.55
C SER A 59 -12.62 -0.79 1.03
N MET A 60 -11.30 -0.64 1.04
CA MET A 60 -10.38 -1.63 1.58
C MET A 60 -10.36 -1.51 3.11
N PRO A 61 -10.75 -2.55 3.86
CA PRO A 61 -10.77 -2.46 5.31
C PRO A 61 -9.34 -2.49 5.90
N LEU A 62 -9.17 -1.89 7.08
CA LEU A 62 -7.86 -1.71 7.73
C LEU A 62 -7.19 -3.05 8.08
N ASP A 63 -7.96 -4.06 8.43
CA ASP A 63 -7.50 -5.43 8.69
C ASP A 63 -6.78 -6.05 7.49
N TYR A 64 -7.29 -5.83 6.27
CA TYR A 64 -6.66 -6.26 5.02
C TYR A 64 -5.30 -5.58 4.85
N ILE A 65 -5.23 -4.27 5.13
CA ILE A 65 -3.99 -3.50 5.04
C ILE A 65 -2.98 -3.94 6.09
N GLN A 66 -3.43 -4.23 7.32
CA GLN A 66 -2.57 -4.74 8.39
C GLN A 66 -2.03 -6.13 8.09
N LYS A 67 -2.83 -6.98 7.44
CA LYS A 67 -2.44 -8.35 7.06
C LYS A 67 -1.43 -8.38 5.92
N HIS A 68 -1.53 -7.45 4.97
CA HIS A 68 -0.79 -7.50 3.71
C HIS A 68 0.24 -6.37 3.54
N GLY A 69 0.18 -5.35 4.37
CA GLY A 69 1.10 -4.22 4.39
C GLY A 69 1.97 -4.19 5.62
N TYR A 70 2.83 -3.18 5.69
CA TYR A 70 3.80 -2.97 6.74
C TYR A 70 3.50 -1.67 7.47
N SER A 71 3.38 -1.71 8.80
CA SER A 71 3.19 -0.51 9.61
C SER A 71 4.45 0.35 9.60
N ILE A 72 4.27 1.67 9.45
CA ILE A 72 5.35 2.65 9.50
C ILE A 72 5.30 3.37 10.84
N SER A 73 6.32 3.18 11.66
CA SER A 73 6.50 3.93 12.90
C SER A 73 7.01 5.34 12.61
N GLN A 74 6.28 6.37 13.05
CA GLN A 74 6.60 7.78 12.83
C GLN A 74 7.35 8.39 14.02
N ASN A 75 8.43 7.73 14.47
CA ASN A 75 9.09 8.05 15.74
C ASN A 75 10.33 8.96 15.59
N GLY A 76 10.58 9.51 14.40
CA GLY A 76 11.77 10.31 14.14
C GLY A 76 11.81 10.90 12.73
N LEU A 77 12.99 11.35 12.32
CA LEU A 77 13.28 11.80 10.95
C LEU A 77 13.92 10.66 10.16
N PRO A 78 13.48 10.39 8.92
CA PRO A 78 12.35 11.03 8.22
C PRO A 78 10.99 10.62 8.82
N SER A 79 9.97 11.49 8.71
CA SER A 79 8.64 11.24 9.30
C SER A 79 7.93 10.00 8.73
N ILE A 80 8.36 9.51 7.57
CA ILE A 80 7.88 8.28 6.95
C ILE A 80 9.11 7.50 6.42
N PRO A 81 9.75 6.65 7.24
CA PRO A 81 10.94 5.89 6.85
C PRO A 81 10.58 4.68 5.95
N TYR A 82 9.91 4.93 4.84
CA TYR A 82 9.42 3.86 3.95
C TYR A 82 10.54 3.10 3.23
N LEU A 83 11.72 3.72 3.04
CA LEU A 83 12.87 3.08 2.40
C LEU A 83 13.39 1.88 3.20
N GLU A 84 13.42 1.98 4.53
CA GLU A 84 13.83 0.87 5.41
C GLU A 84 12.92 -0.34 5.24
N ILE A 85 11.61 -0.09 5.14
CA ILE A 85 10.60 -1.13 4.93
C ILE A 85 10.80 -1.80 3.57
N ILE A 86 11.07 -1.02 2.52
CA ILE A 86 11.36 -1.57 1.18
C ILE A 86 12.62 -2.44 1.23
N GLN A 87 13.68 -1.95 1.85
CA GLN A 87 14.94 -2.68 1.96
C GLN A 87 14.77 -4.02 2.67
N GLN A 88 14.01 -4.05 3.76
CA GLN A 88 13.78 -5.26 4.55
C GLN A 88 12.82 -6.25 3.87
N ASN A 89 11.76 -5.76 3.22
CA ASN A 89 10.63 -6.62 2.83
C ASN A 89 10.42 -6.79 1.32
N LEU A 90 10.99 -5.92 0.49
CA LEU A 90 10.72 -5.87 -0.95
C LEU A 90 11.97 -6.01 -1.83
N LEU A 91 13.14 -5.64 -1.32
CA LEU A 91 14.43 -5.78 -2.01
C LEU A 91 15.14 -7.11 -1.71
N GLY A 92 14.54 -8.00 -0.91
CA GLY A 92 15.19 -9.24 -0.48
C GLY A 92 16.27 -8.96 0.56
N GLY A 93 15.91 -8.29 1.66
CA GLY A 93 16.83 -8.00 2.76
C GLY A 93 17.28 -9.29 3.46
N LYS A 94 18.44 -9.82 3.02
CA LYS A 94 19.23 -10.95 3.53
C LYS A 94 18.49 -12.26 3.80
#